data_AF-A0A2L2WR61-F1
#
_entry.id   AF-A0A2L2WR61-F1
#
_cell.length_a   1.000
_cell.length_b   1.000
_cell.length_c   1.000
_cell.angle_alpha   90.00
_cell.angle_beta   90.00
_cell.angle_gamma   90.00
#
_symmetry.space_group_name_H-M   'P 1'
#
loop_
_entity.id
_entity.type
_entity.pdbx_description
1 polymer ?
#
loop_
_entity_poly.entity_id
_entity_poly.type
_entity_poly.pdbx_seq_one_letter_code
_entity_poly.pdbx_strand_id
1 'polypeptide(L)'
;MNSNMYKKNYTKEDMLEIASWFKRHAAEIPMRVELDRATVYENMPETLAAYFEVYDIHGDNPTFSGQMHQLFLLRRRLREMGIGVED
;
A
#
# COMPACT_ATOMS: atom_id res chain seq x y z
N MET A 1 -6.94 5.43 14.26
CA MET A 1 -7.17 6.55 13.30
C MET A 1 -7.57 5.95 11.96
N ASN A 2 -8.50 6.57 11.22
CA ASN A 2 -8.99 6.08 9.93
C ASN A 2 -7.92 6.21 8.83
N SER A 3 -6.93 5.31 8.81
CA SER A 3 -5.81 5.29 7.85
C SER A 3 -6.18 4.89 6.42
N ASN A 4 -7.47 4.89 6.09
CA ASN A 4 -8.02 4.48 4.79
C ASN A 4 -8.71 5.64 4.05
N MET A 5 -8.65 6.87 4.58
CA MET A 5 -9.19 8.04 3.90
C MET A 5 -8.15 8.58 2.91
N TYR A 6 -8.60 8.89 1.69
CA TYR A 6 -7.75 9.51 0.69
C TYR A 6 -7.19 10.85 1.18
N LYS A 7 -5.89 11.07 0.93
CA LYS A 7 -5.21 12.35 1.16
C LYS A 7 -4.67 12.89 -0.17
N LYS A 8 -4.70 14.21 -0.34
CA LYS A 8 -4.08 14.87 -1.50
C LYS A 8 -2.55 14.77 -1.49
N ASN A 9 -1.94 14.76 -0.31
CA ASN A 9 -0.51 14.60 -0.09
C ASN A 9 -0.30 13.59 1.04
N TYR A 10 0.63 12.67 0.85
CA TYR A 10 1.06 11.71 1.87
C TYR A 10 2.43 12.14 2.39
N THR A 11 2.55 12.31 3.70
CA THR A 11 3.81 12.77 4.29
C THR A 11 4.86 11.67 4.26
N LYS A 12 6.13 12.05 4.44
CA LYS A 12 7.21 11.06 4.64
C LYS A 12 6.91 10.11 5.79
N GLU A 13 6.29 10.61 6.85
CA GLU A 13 5.86 9.81 8.00
C GLU A 13 4.78 8.79 7.62
N ASP A 14 3.76 9.20 6.86
CA ASP A 14 2.73 8.29 6.33
C ASP A 14 3.37 7.16 5.52
N MET A 15 4.33 7.51 4.66
CA MET A 15 4.99 6.56 3.77
C MET A 15 5.98 5.64 4.49
N LEU A 16 6.69 6.14 5.50
CA LEU A 16 7.54 5.33 6.36
C LEU A 16 6.74 4.33 7.19
N GLU A 17 5.58 4.75 7.71
CA GLU A 17 4.66 3.89 8.47
C GLU A 17 4.20 2.69 7.63
N ILE A 18 3.69 2.97 6.42
CA ILE A 18 3.17 1.94 5.54
C ILE A 18 4.27 1.05 4.95
N ALA A 19 5.42 1.61 4.56
CA ALA A 19 6.58 0.85 4.10
C ALA A 19 7.08 -0.11 5.18
N SER A 20 7.14 0.36 6.42
CA SER A 20 7.56 -0.47 7.56
C SER A 20 6.58 -1.61 7.81
N TRP A 21 5.27 -1.39 7.67
CA TRP A 21 4.27 -2.45 7.79
C TRP A 21 4.45 -3.51 6.69
N PHE A 22 4.56 -3.10 5.42
CA PHE A 22 4.78 -4.04 4.32
C PHE A 22 6.09 -4.83 4.46
N LYS A 23 7.17 -4.19 4.92
CA LYS A 23 8.44 -4.86 5.16
C LYS A 23 8.35 -5.93 6.26
N ARG A 24 7.62 -5.65 7.36
CA ARG A 24 7.44 -6.62 8.45
C ARG A 24 6.66 -7.86 8.01
N HIS A 25 5.68 -7.69 7.13
CA HIS A 25 4.79 -8.76 6.68
C HIS A 25 5.14 -9.31 5.29
N ALA A 26 6.30 -8.96 4.74
CA ALA A 26 6.66 -9.26 3.35
C ALA A 26 6.58 -10.76 3.01
N ALA A 27 6.91 -11.64 3.96
CA ALA A 27 6.85 -13.09 3.80
C ALA A 27 5.42 -13.66 3.78
N GLU A 28 4.45 -12.92 4.30
CA GLU A 28 3.04 -13.32 4.39
C GLU A 28 2.21 -12.81 3.20
N ILE A 29 2.74 -11.86 2.43
CA ILE A 29 2.02 -11.24 1.30
C ILE A 29 1.93 -12.25 0.14
N PRO A 30 0.72 -12.59 -0.32
CA PRO A 30 0.55 -13.49 -1.44
C PRO A 30 0.96 -12.81 -2.75
N MET A 31 1.38 -13.63 -3.72
CA MET A 31 1.76 -13.15 -5.05
C MET A 31 0.62 -12.40 -5.74
N ARG A 32 -0.60 -12.93 -5.64
CA ARG A 32 -1.80 -12.38 -6.26
C ARG A 32 -2.75 -11.82 -5.21
N VAL A 33 -3.19 -10.58 -5.38
CA VAL A 33 -4.21 -9.93 -4.53
C VAL A 33 -5.31 -9.37 -5.40
N GLU A 34 -6.53 -9.79 -5.13
CA GLU A 34 -7.73 -9.14 -5.65
C GLU A 34 -8.14 -8.05 -4.67
N LEU A 35 -7.95 -6.79 -5.09
CA LEU A 35 -8.30 -5.63 -4.27
C LEU A 35 -9.82 -5.41 -4.27
N ASP A 36 -10.41 -5.48 -5.45
CA ASP A 36 -11.85 -5.43 -5.69
C ASP A 36 -12.19 -6.17 -7.00
N ARG A 37 -13.47 -6.18 -7.39
CA ARG A 37 -13.94 -6.92 -8.58
C ARG A 37 -13.31 -6.46 -9.90
N ALA A 38 -12.75 -5.25 -9.96
CA ALA A 38 -12.16 -4.67 -11.17
C ALA A 38 -10.62 -4.62 -11.11
N THR A 39 -10.03 -4.77 -9.92
CA THR A 39 -8.60 -4.56 -9.69
C THR A 39 -7.95 -5.80 -9.12
N VAL A 40 -7.10 -6.43 -9.94
CA VAL A 40 -6.30 -7.59 -9.56
C VAL A 40 -4.83 -7.27 -9.77
N TYR A 41 -4.03 -7.53 -8.74
CA TYR A 41 -2.58 -7.47 -8.81
C TYR A 41 -2.05 -8.90 -8.88
N GLU A 42 -1.38 -9.23 -9.98
CA GLU A 42 -0.86 -10.58 -10.24
C GLU A 42 0.57 -10.79 -9.67
N ASN A 43 1.29 -9.70 -9.40
CA ASN A 43 2.62 -9.73 -8.77
C ASN A 43 2.73 -8.60 -7.72
N MET A 44 2.32 -8.93 -6.51
CA MET A 44 2.26 -7.98 -5.40
C MET A 44 3.62 -7.44 -4.95
N PRO A 45 4.66 -8.27 -4.74
CA PRO A 45 5.98 -7.75 -4.36
C PRO A 45 6.53 -6.72 -5.35
N GLU A 46 6.41 -6.97 -6.64
CA GLU A 46 6.85 -6.05 -7.69
C GLU A 46 5.98 -4.78 -7.73
N THR A 47 4.67 -4.92 -7.61
CA THR A 47 3.73 -3.79 -7.53
C THR A 47 4.07 -2.85 -6.37
N LEU A 48 4.33 -3.42 -5.18
CA LEU A 48 4.68 -2.62 -4.00
C LEU A 48 5.99 -1.87 -4.21
N ALA A 49 7.02 -2.52 -4.78
CA ALA A 49 8.28 -1.87 -5.10
C ALA A 49 8.07 -0.69 -6.06
N ALA A 50 7.28 -0.87 -7.13
CA ALA A 50 6.97 0.18 -8.09
C ALA A 50 6.24 1.37 -7.45
N TYR A 51 5.31 1.14 -6.51
CA TYR A 51 4.64 2.23 -5.80
C TYR A 51 5.58 3.02 -4.89
N PHE A 52 6.51 2.36 -4.20
CA PHE A 52 7.50 3.07 -3.39
C PHE A 52 8.49 3.85 -4.25
N GLU A 53 8.90 3.30 -5.40
CA GLU A 53 9.72 4.04 -6.37
C GLU A 53 9.01 5.29 -6.90
N VAL A 54 7.71 5.19 -7.22
CA VAL A 54 6.91 6.36 -7.62
C VAL A 54 6.87 7.42 -6.51
N TYR A 55 6.79 7.01 -5.24
CA TYR A 55 6.86 7.97 -4.13
C TYR A 55 8.23 8.65 -4.05
N ASP A 56 9.32 7.90 -4.19
CA ASP A 56 10.67 8.45 -4.09
C ASP A 56 10.93 9.49 -5.19
N ILE A 57 10.33 9.33 -6.38
CA ILE A 57 10.48 10.25 -7.51
C ILE A 57 9.47 11.41 -7.44
N HIS A 58 8.23 11.15 -6.99
CA HIS A 58 7.09 12.06 -7.15
C HIS A 58 6.27 12.35 -5.89
N GLY A 59 6.76 12.00 -4.70
CA GLY A 59 5.97 12.03 -3.45
C GLY A 59 5.36 13.38 -3.06
N ASP A 60 5.98 14.49 -3.49
CA ASP A 60 5.48 15.85 -3.26
C ASP A 60 4.47 16.31 -4.34
N ASN A 61 4.26 15.52 -5.39
CA ASN A 61 3.33 15.83 -6.48
C ASN A 61 1.96 15.17 -6.25
N PRO A 62 0.89 15.96 -6.02
CA PRO A 62 -0.45 15.44 -5.72
C PRO A 62 -1.07 14.61 -6.85
N THR A 63 -0.54 14.70 -8.08
CA THR A 63 -0.97 13.84 -9.21
C THR A 63 -0.80 12.36 -8.90
N PHE A 64 0.20 12.00 -8.08
CA PHE A 64 0.52 10.62 -7.75
C PHE A 64 -0.09 10.14 -6.42
N SER A 65 -0.92 10.98 -5.78
CA SER A 65 -1.56 10.66 -4.50
C SER A 65 -2.53 9.47 -4.60
N GLY A 66 -3.09 9.19 -5.78
CA GLY A 66 -3.89 8.00 -6.02
C GLY A 66 -3.08 6.70 -5.86
N GLN A 67 -1.86 6.67 -6.39
CA GLN A 67 -0.93 5.55 -6.23
C GLN A 67 -0.54 5.36 -4.77
N MET A 68 -0.30 6.45 -4.04
CA MET A 68 -0.01 6.36 -2.61
C MET A 68 -1.21 5.81 -1.84
N HIS A 69 -2.41 6.25 -2.19
CA HIS A 69 -3.64 5.74 -1.57
C HIS A 69 -3.84 4.24 -1.79
N GLN A 70 -3.44 3.71 -2.95
CA GLN A 70 -3.52 2.28 -3.25
C GLN A 70 -2.76 1.43 -2.24
N LEU A 71 -1.61 1.89 -1.74
CA LEU A 71 -0.87 1.17 -0.70
C LEU A 71 -1.72 0.96 0.57
N PHE A 72 -2.48 1.98 0.99
CA PHE A 72 -3.35 1.89 2.16
C PHE A 72 -4.55 0.97 1.93
N LEU A 73 -5.13 1.01 0.72
CA LEU A 73 -6.20 0.09 0.33
C LEU A 73 -5.72 -1.37 0.29
N LEU A 74 -4.52 -1.60 -0.26
CA LEU A 74 -3.87 -2.91 -0.28
C LEU A 74 -3.60 -3.42 1.13
N ARG A 75 -3.06 -2.59 2.03
CA ARG A 75 -2.89 -2.97 3.43
C ARG A 75 -4.21 -3.36 4.09
N ARG A 76 -5.28 -2.57 3.87
CA ARG A 76 -6.62 -2.92 4.39
C ARG A 76 -7.05 -4.29 3.87
N ARG A 77 -6.91 -4.52 2.56
CA ARG A 77 -7.31 -5.78 1.94
C ARG A 77 -6.51 -6.98 2.48
N LEU A 78 -5.20 -6.82 2.66
CA LEU A 78 -4.34 -7.85 3.23
C LEU A 78 -4.76 -8.18 4.67
N ARG A 79 -5.13 -7.18 5.47
CA ARG A 79 -5.68 -7.41 6.82
C ARG A 79 -7.02 -8.15 6.79
N GLU A 80 -7.91 -7.82 5.84
CA GLU A 80 -9.16 -8.57 5.63
C GLU A 80 -8.90 -10.05 5.24
N MET A 81 -7.75 -10.32 4.61
CA MET A 81 -7.27 -11.68 4.31
C MET A 81 -6.56 -12.36 5.49
N GLY A 82 -6.42 -11.68 6.63
CA GLY A 82 -5.77 -12.21 7.84
C GLY A 82 -4.26 -11.95 7.94
N ILE A 83 -3.69 -11.06 7.11
CA ILE A 83 -2.25 -10.75 7.12
C ILE A 83 -1.97 -9.54 8.00
N GLY A 84 -1.01 -9.65 8.92
CA GLY A 84 -0.59 -8.55 9.79
C GLY A 84 -1.72 -7.96 10.62
N VAL A 85 -2.68 -8.81 11.00
CA VAL A 85 -3.61 -8.56 12.10
C VAL A 85 -2.89 -8.92 13.40
N GLU A 86 -2.80 -7.97 14.32
CA GLU A 86 -2.32 -8.25 15.68
C GLU A 86 -3.50 -8.89 16.44
N ASP A 87 -3.23 -9.99 17.16
CA ASP A 87 -4.21 -10.66 18.06
C ASP A 87 -4.76 -9.71 19.14
#